data_AF-A0A1Y2ES58-F1
#
_entry.id   AF-A0A1Y2ES58-F1
#
_cell.length_a   1.000
_cell.length_b   1.000
_cell.length_c   1.000
_cell.angle_alpha   90.00
_cell.angle_beta   90.00
_cell.angle_gamma   90.00
#
_symmetry.space_group_name_H-M   'P 1'
#
loop_
_entity.id
_entity.type
_entity.pdbx_description
1 polymer ?
#
loop_
_entity_poly.entity_id
_entity_poly.type
_entity_poly.pdbx_seq_one_letter_code
_entity_poly.pdbx_strand_id
1 'polypeptide(L)'
;MKFPLEQSKEKKVYPEEEILKKSEITSRRKDQNEKKEAKIKEITIQKLLKRQASKNTRTNLENEQENNAKNKISNKIRYRITIKGNTLSYPEHMINYYENFKIKFGISDGNTLVTSSPFSSHNPAIVKPREKCCIIGCPNFKKYNHSVMEQPVCSVACYKKIKI
;
A
#
# COMPACT_ATOMS: atom_id res chain seq x y z
N MET A 1 -98.52 18.74 15.71
CA MET A 1 -98.41 19.75 14.63
C MET A 1 -97.26 19.32 13.73
N LYS A 2 -97.58 18.62 12.63
CA LYS A 2 -97.51 19.11 11.23
C LYS A 2 -96.08 19.49 10.77
N PHE A 3 -95.53 18.63 9.91
CA PHE A 3 -94.39 18.84 9.02
C PHE A 3 -94.55 20.11 8.16
N PRO A 4 -93.43 20.72 7.76
CA PRO A 4 -93.28 21.22 6.40
C PRO A 4 -92.32 20.32 5.61
N LEU A 5 -92.86 19.71 4.54
CA LEU A 5 -92.09 19.20 3.41
C LEU A 5 -91.37 20.39 2.75
N GLU A 6 -90.04 20.44 2.80
CA GLU A 6 -89.29 21.27 1.86
C GLU A 6 -89.07 20.48 0.58
N GLN A 7 -89.71 21.01 -0.46
CA GLN A 7 -89.93 20.45 -1.78
C GLN A 7 -88.61 20.13 -2.48
N SER A 8 -88.49 18.87 -2.91
CA SER A 8 -87.58 18.42 -3.94
C SER A 8 -87.79 19.22 -5.23
N LYS A 9 -87.04 20.30 -5.41
CA LYS A 9 -86.78 20.83 -6.76
C LYS A 9 -85.83 19.87 -7.45
N GLU A 10 -86.40 18.89 -8.15
CA GLU A 10 -85.70 18.13 -9.18
C GLU A 10 -85.15 19.13 -10.20
N LYS A 11 -83.89 19.52 -10.03
CA LYS A 11 -83.11 20.05 -11.15
C LYS A 11 -83.07 18.91 -12.15
N LYS A 12 -83.70 19.08 -13.31
CA LYS A 12 -83.47 18.25 -14.49
C LYS A 12 -81.98 18.35 -14.81
N VAL A 13 -81.18 17.47 -14.21
CA VAL A 13 -79.76 17.33 -14.53
C VAL A 13 -79.74 16.82 -15.95
N TYR A 14 -79.31 17.69 -16.85
CA TYR A 14 -79.15 17.35 -18.25
C TYR A 14 -78.08 16.23 -18.33
N PRO A 15 -78.32 15.14 -19.08
CA PRO A 15 -77.45 13.96 -19.07
C PRO A 15 -75.99 14.29 -19.42
N GLU A 16 -75.75 15.38 -20.16
CA GLU A 16 -74.42 15.88 -20.51
C GLU A 16 -73.61 16.41 -19.30
N GLU A 17 -74.26 17.05 -18.32
CA GLU A 17 -73.57 17.56 -17.12
C GLU A 17 -73.09 16.44 -16.19
N GLU A 18 -73.81 15.31 -16.17
CA GLU A 18 -73.40 14.14 -15.39
C GLU A 18 -72.22 13.41 -16.05
N ILE A 19 -72.16 13.40 -17.38
CA ILE A 19 -71.03 12.85 -18.15
C ILE A 19 -69.78 13.72 -17.93
N LEU A 20 -69.91 15.04 -17.91
CA LEU A 20 -68.83 15.99 -17.61
C LEU A 20 -68.28 15.82 -16.19
N LYS A 21 -69.14 15.61 -15.18
CA LYS A 21 -68.68 15.32 -13.81
C LYS A 21 -67.96 13.98 -13.71
N LYS A 22 -68.44 12.95 -14.40
CA LYS A 22 -67.79 11.63 -14.45
C LYS A 22 -66.43 11.69 -15.16
N SER A 23 -66.30 12.49 -16.23
CA SER A 23 -65.02 12.68 -16.93
C SER A 23 -64.02 13.47 -16.08
N GLU A 24 -64.47 14.50 -15.35
CA GLU A 24 -63.62 15.28 -14.44
C GLU A 24 -63.07 14.43 -13.28
N ILE A 25 -63.90 13.62 -12.63
CA ILE A 25 -63.46 12.71 -11.56
C ILE A 25 -62.45 11.69 -12.09
N THR A 26 -62.66 11.18 -13.31
CA THR A 26 -61.74 10.24 -13.95
C THR A 26 -60.40 10.92 -14.26
N SER A 27 -60.41 12.16 -14.73
CA SER A 27 -59.20 12.95 -14.96
C SER A 27 -58.42 13.18 -13.66
N ARG A 28 -59.11 13.55 -12.57
CA ARG A 28 -58.48 13.71 -11.24
C ARG A 28 -57.86 12.40 -10.73
N ARG A 29 -58.51 11.26 -10.97
CA ARG A 29 -57.96 9.94 -10.60
C ARG A 29 -56.73 9.58 -11.43
N LYS A 30 -56.72 9.90 -12.74
CA LYS A 30 -55.55 9.71 -13.61
C LYS A 30 -54.36 10.55 -13.14
N ASP A 31 -54.56 11.84 -12.89
CA ASP A 31 -53.51 12.73 -12.38
C ASP A 31 -52.91 12.25 -11.05
N GLN A 32 -53.75 11.74 -10.13
CA GLN A 32 -53.29 11.20 -8.87
C GLN A 32 -52.47 9.92 -9.05
N ASN A 33 -52.87 9.05 -9.98
CA ASN A 33 -52.12 7.84 -10.29
C ASN A 33 -50.78 8.18 -10.97
N GLU A 34 -50.77 9.10 -11.93
CA GLU A 34 -49.55 9.54 -12.60
C GLU A 34 -48.56 10.16 -11.61
N LYS A 35 -49.03 10.99 -10.67
CA LYS A 35 -48.19 11.54 -9.59
C LYS A 35 -47.61 10.46 -8.69
N LYS A 36 -48.38 9.39 -8.39
CA LYS A 36 -47.88 8.26 -7.59
C LYS A 36 -46.84 7.46 -8.38
N GLU A 37 -47.08 7.20 -9.66
CA GLU A 37 -46.15 6.50 -10.53
C GLU A 37 -44.85 7.27 -10.73
N ALA A 38 -44.91 8.59 -10.93
CA ALA A 38 -43.72 9.44 -11.03
C ALA A 38 -42.86 9.35 -9.76
N LYS A 39 -43.48 9.44 -8.58
CA LYS A 39 -42.77 9.27 -7.30
C LYS A 39 -42.13 7.89 -7.14
N ILE A 40 -42.82 6.82 -7.55
CA ILE A 40 -42.27 5.46 -7.52
C ILE A 40 -41.07 5.34 -8.46
N LYS A 41 -41.15 5.92 -9.66
CA LYS A 41 -40.05 5.95 -10.64
C LYS A 41 -38.84 6.71 -10.08
N GLU A 42 -39.05 7.89 -9.51
CA GLU A 42 -38.00 8.70 -8.89
C GLU A 42 -37.30 7.96 -7.74
N ILE A 43 -38.06 7.34 -6.83
CA ILE A 43 -37.50 6.53 -5.72
C ILE A 43 -36.68 5.36 -6.27
N THR A 44 -37.14 4.74 -7.36
CA THR A 44 -36.44 3.62 -7.99
C THR A 44 -35.13 4.08 -8.63
N ILE A 45 -35.14 5.20 -9.35
CA ILE A 45 -33.94 5.82 -9.94
C ILE A 45 -32.95 6.17 -8.82
N GLN A 46 -33.39 6.82 -7.73
CA GLN A 46 -32.54 7.14 -6.59
C GLN A 46 -31.93 5.89 -5.93
N LYS A 47 -32.71 4.82 -5.77
CA LYS A 47 -32.20 3.53 -5.25
C LYS A 47 -31.15 2.91 -6.19
N LEU A 48 -31.35 2.97 -7.50
CA LEU A 48 -30.39 2.47 -8.49
C LEU A 48 -29.12 3.30 -8.47
N LEU A 49 -29.21 4.62 -8.48
CA LEU A 49 -28.06 5.54 -8.40
C LEU A 49 -27.28 5.31 -7.10
N LYS A 50 -27.95 5.23 -5.95
CA LYS A 50 -27.30 4.94 -4.66
C LYS A 50 -26.61 3.57 -4.65
N ARG A 51 -27.20 2.56 -5.29
CA ARG A 51 -26.61 1.22 -5.41
C ARG A 51 -25.44 1.17 -6.40
N GLN A 52 -25.43 2.02 -7.43
CA GLN A 52 -24.30 2.15 -8.35
C GLN A 52 -23.14 2.91 -7.68
N ALA A 53 -23.42 4.00 -6.95
CA ALA A 53 -22.42 4.77 -6.22
C ALA A 53 -21.68 3.92 -5.16
N SER A 54 -22.39 3.03 -4.46
CA SER A 54 -21.78 2.12 -3.48
C SER A 54 -21.01 0.96 -4.11
N LYS A 55 -21.41 0.49 -5.30
CA LYS A 55 -20.65 -0.52 -6.04
C LYS A 55 -19.36 0.07 -6.62
N ASN A 56 -19.40 1.31 -7.14
CA ASN A 56 -18.26 1.93 -7.80
C ASN A 56 -17.12 2.29 -6.82
N THR A 57 -17.46 2.64 -5.57
CA THR A 57 -16.47 2.85 -4.51
C THR A 57 -15.77 1.55 -4.12
N ARG A 58 -16.50 0.43 -4.05
CA ARG A 58 -15.91 -0.88 -3.74
C ARG A 58 -15.01 -1.42 -4.85
N THR A 59 -15.42 -1.30 -6.11
CA THR A 59 -14.59 -1.71 -7.25
C THR A 59 -13.37 -0.81 -7.45
N ASN A 60 -13.45 0.49 -7.13
CA ASN A 60 -12.26 1.36 -7.14
C ASN A 60 -11.27 0.98 -6.04
N LEU A 61 -11.74 0.71 -4.82
CA LEU A 61 -10.86 0.27 -3.73
C LEU A 61 -10.16 -1.05 -4.05
N GLU A 62 -10.88 -2.04 -4.59
CA GLU A 62 -10.29 -3.34 -4.97
C GLU A 62 -9.28 -3.19 -6.14
N ASN A 63 -9.58 -2.38 -7.15
CA ASN A 63 -8.64 -2.09 -8.25
C ASN A 63 -7.41 -1.28 -7.82
N GLU A 64 -7.56 -0.30 -6.92
CA GLU A 64 -6.43 0.45 -6.37
C GLU A 64 -5.52 -0.43 -5.52
N GLN A 65 -6.08 -1.38 -4.77
CA GLN A 65 -5.32 -2.33 -3.96
C GLN A 65 -4.54 -3.34 -4.83
N GLU A 66 -5.16 -3.86 -5.89
CA GLU A 66 -4.48 -4.76 -6.84
C GLU A 66 -3.40 -4.04 -7.67
N ASN A 67 -3.65 -2.80 -8.11
CA ASN A 67 -2.65 -2.01 -8.83
C ASN A 67 -1.49 -1.62 -7.93
N ASN A 68 -1.72 -1.32 -6.65
CA ASN A 68 -0.65 -1.11 -5.67
C ASN A 68 0.16 -2.40 -5.42
N ALA A 69 -0.48 -3.57 -5.39
CA ALA A 69 0.22 -4.84 -5.21
C ALA A 69 1.08 -5.22 -6.44
N LYS A 70 0.59 -4.95 -7.65
CA LYS A 70 1.31 -5.18 -8.92
C LYS A 70 2.46 -4.20 -9.13
N ASN A 71 2.33 -2.95 -8.66
CA ASN A 71 3.39 -1.93 -8.69
C ASN A 71 4.34 -1.96 -7.48
N LYS A 72 4.14 -2.87 -6.53
CA LYS A 72 5.06 -3.03 -5.40
C LYS A 72 6.32 -3.73 -5.89
N ILE A 73 7.29 -2.93 -6.34
CA ILE A 73 8.61 -3.40 -6.74
C ILE A 73 9.16 -4.27 -5.60
N SER A 74 9.39 -5.55 -5.91
CA SER A 74 9.80 -6.53 -4.90
C SER A 74 11.25 -6.27 -4.53
N ASN A 75 11.50 -5.67 -3.36
CA ASN A 75 12.84 -5.42 -2.81
C ASN A 75 13.53 -6.69 -2.27
N LYS A 76 13.17 -7.87 -2.79
CA LYS A 76 13.68 -9.16 -2.34
C LYS A 76 14.68 -9.70 -3.37
N ILE A 77 15.91 -9.92 -2.92
CA ILE A 77 16.91 -10.68 -3.68
C ILE A 77 16.45 -12.13 -3.77
N ARG A 78 16.52 -12.73 -4.97
CA ARG A 78 16.10 -14.12 -5.20
C ARG A 78 17.32 -14.98 -5.53
N TYR A 79 17.51 -16.02 -4.72
CA TYR A 79 18.50 -17.06 -4.96
C TYR A 79 17.83 -18.34 -5.47
N ARG A 80 18.38 -18.93 -6.53
CA ARG A 80 17.88 -20.17 -7.14
C ARG A 80 19.04 -21.12 -7.37
N ILE A 81 18.88 -22.36 -6.91
CA ILE A 81 19.80 -23.47 -7.18
C ILE A 81 19.17 -24.31 -8.30
N THR A 82 19.91 -24.57 -9.37
CA THR A 82 19.49 -25.43 -10.47
C THR A 82 20.55 -26.49 -10.75
N ILE A 83 20.20 -27.54 -11.49
CA ILE A 83 21.18 -28.55 -11.93
C ILE A 83 22.33 -27.96 -12.77
N LYS A 84 22.13 -26.79 -13.39
CA LYS A 84 23.15 -26.08 -14.19
C LYS A 84 24.05 -25.17 -13.34
N GLY A 85 23.71 -24.97 -12.07
CA GLY A 85 24.41 -24.08 -11.16
C GLY A 85 23.49 -23.17 -10.38
N ASN A 86 24.10 -22.21 -9.68
CA ASN A 86 23.43 -21.33 -8.74
C ASN A 86 23.31 -19.93 -9.34
N THR A 87 22.14 -19.31 -9.20
CA THR A 87 21.86 -17.99 -9.74
C THR A 87 21.30 -17.08 -8.65
N LEU A 88 21.87 -15.89 -8.54
CA LEU A 88 21.43 -14.83 -7.65
C LEU A 88 20.92 -13.66 -8.49
N SER A 89 19.67 -13.26 -8.27
CA SER A 89 19.00 -12.21 -9.05
C SER A 89 18.61 -11.04 -8.16
N TYR A 90 18.89 -9.83 -8.67
CA TYR A 90 18.69 -8.57 -7.96
C TYR A 90 17.58 -7.75 -8.64
N PRO A 91 16.74 -7.05 -7.88
CA PRO A 91 15.78 -6.10 -8.43
C PRO A 91 16.47 -4.95 -9.18
N GLU A 92 15.84 -4.48 -10.27
CA GLU A 92 16.43 -3.49 -11.19
C GLU A 92 16.83 -2.18 -10.50
N HIS A 93 15.97 -1.67 -9.61
CA HIS A 93 16.26 -0.46 -8.84
C HIS A 93 17.43 -0.61 -7.85
N MET A 94 17.89 -1.83 -7.55
CA MET A 94 19.06 -2.06 -6.70
C MET A 94 20.37 -2.12 -7.49
N ILE A 95 20.32 -2.21 -8.83
CA ILE A 95 21.51 -2.36 -9.68
C ILE A 95 22.42 -1.12 -9.56
N ASN A 96 21.83 0.08 -9.50
CA ASN A 96 22.57 1.34 -9.43
C ASN A 96 23.42 1.49 -8.14
N TYR A 97 23.05 0.81 -7.04
CA TYR A 97 23.88 0.82 -5.83
C TYR A 97 25.20 0.07 -6.01
N TYR A 98 25.26 -0.87 -6.96
CA TYR A 98 26.42 -1.71 -7.19
C TYR A 98 27.39 -1.14 -8.24
N GLU A 99 27.05 -0.09 -8.98
CA GLU A 99 28.04 0.58 -9.85
C GLU A 99 29.24 1.13 -9.05
N ASN A 100 29.02 1.46 -7.78
CA ASN A 100 30.07 1.87 -6.85
C ASN A 100 30.82 0.69 -6.20
N PHE A 101 30.23 -0.51 -6.25
CA PHE A 101 30.86 -1.74 -5.78
C PHE A 101 31.45 -2.46 -6.99
N LYS A 102 32.76 -2.27 -7.23
CA LYS A 102 33.53 -3.17 -8.11
C LYS A 102 33.52 -4.58 -7.52
N ILE A 103 32.41 -5.30 -7.70
CA ILE A 103 32.38 -6.74 -7.52
C ILE A 103 33.23 -7.28 -8.65
N LYS A 104 34.50 -7.56 -8.35
CA LYS A 104 35.36 -8.36 -9.22
C LYS A 104 34.75 -9.76 -9.26
N PHE A 105 33.76 -9.95 -10.11
CA PHE A 105 33.29 -11.25 -10.50
C PHE A 105 34.49 -11.94 -11.15
N GLY A 106 35.14 -12.84 -10.41
CA GLY A 106 36.14 -13.76 -10.93
C GLY A 106 35.45 -14.82 -11.78
N ILE A 107 34.72 -14.38 -12.81
CA ILE A 107 34.20 -15.27 -13.84
C ILE A 107 35.39 -15.54 -14.75
N SER A 108 36.03 -16.67 -14.50
CA SER A 108 36.97 -17.28 -15.42
C SER A 108 36.19 -17.81 -16.62
N ASP A 109 35.78 -16.92 -17.52
CA ASP A 109 35.44 -17.31 -18.87
C ASP A 109 36.75 -17.46 -19.63
N GLY A 110 37.00 -18.70 -20.07
CA GLY A 110 38.15 -19.03 -20.89
C GLY A 110 38.13 -18.22 -22.19
N ASN A 111 38.93 -17.17 -22.25
CA ASN A 111 39.65 -16.86 -23.46
C ASN A 111 40.92 -16.06 -23.15
N THR A 112 42.00 -16.64 -23.63
CA THR A 112 43.39 -16.22 -23.54
C THR A 112 43.58 -14.82 -24.08
N LEU A 113 44.09 -13.91 -23.25
CA LEU A 113 45.06 -12.91 -23.67
C LEU A 113 45.91 -12.49 -22.47
N VAL A 114 47.14 -13.00 -22.54
CA VAL A 114 48.31 -12.63 -21.78
C VAL A 114 48.32 -11.15 -21.39
N THR A 115 48.26 -10.87 -20.10
CA THR A 115 48.94 -9.72 -19.52
C THR A 115 49.66 -10.24 -18.30
N SER A 116 50.98 -10.29 -18.46
CA SER A 116 51.97 -10.72 -17.49
C SER A 116 51.68 -10.14 -16.10
N SER A 117 51.38 -11.05 -15.17
CA SER A 117 51.75 -10.95 -13.77
C SER A 117 53.10 -10.24 -13.60
N PRO A 118 53.19 -9.12 -12.87
CA PRO A 118 54.19 -9.04 -11.84
C PRO A 118 53.63 -9.85 -10.68
N PHE A 119 54.34 -10.93 -10.35
CA PHE A 119 54.19 -11.61 -9.09
C PHE A 119 54.15 -10.56 -7.98
N SER A 120 53.01 -10.42 -7.30
CA SER A 120 53.00 -9.93 -5.94
C SER A 120 52.30 -11.00 -5.14
N SER A 121 53.17 -11.88 -4.65
CA SER A 121 53.00 -12.82 -3.56
C SER A 121 51.87 -12.42 -2.62
N HIS A 122 51.16 -13.43 -2.13
CA HIS A 122 50.42 -13.39 -0.88
C HIS A 122 51.12 -12.51 0.16
N ASN A 123 50.74 -11.24 0.24
CA ASN A 123 50.88 -10.53 1.48
C ASN A 123 49.63 -10.94 2.25
N PRO A 124 49.75 -11.76 3.31
CA PRO A 124 48.66 -11.84 4.27
C PRO A 124 48.38 -10.39 4.64
N ALA A 125 47.14 -9.94 4.50
CA ALA A 125 46.77 -8.65 5.04
C ALA A 125 47.31 -8.65 6.48
N ILE A 126 48.29 -7.79 6.76
CA ILE A 126 48.88 -7.66 8.08
C ILE A 126 47.76 -7.11 8.94
N VAL A 127 46.95 -8.02 9.49
CA VAL A 127 45.94 -7.71 10.48
C VAL A 127 46.76 -7.26 11.68
N LYS A 128 46.79 -5.94 11.90
CA LYS A 128 47.46 -5.37 13.08
C LYS A 128 46.97 -6.16 14.30
N PRO A 129 47.88 -6.76 15.08
CA PRO A 129 47.50 -7.53 16.26
C PRO A 129 46.58 -6.69 17.15
N ARG A 130 45.48 -7.27 17.63
CA ARG A 130 44.56 -6.56 18.53
C ARG A 130 45.30 -6.21 19.81
N GLU A 131 45.37 -4.92 20.11
CA GLU A 131 46.02 -4.41 21.32
C GLU A 131 45.30 -4.91 22.59
N LYS A 132 46.09 -5.35 23.58
CA LYS A 132 45.59 -5.79 24.89
C LYS A 132 45.54 -4.60 25.85
N CYS A 133 44.74 -4.73 26.92
CA CYS A 133 44.71 -3.76 28.02
C CYS A 133 46.10 -3.64 28.66
N CYS A 134 46.52 -2.42 29.01
CA CYS A 134 47.82 -2.16 29.64
C CYS A 134 47.90 -2.59 31.12
N ILE A 135 46.76 -2.89 31.77
CA ILE A 135 46.74 -3.30 33.18
C ILE A 135 47.30 -4.72 33.32
N ILE A 136 48.32 -4.86 34.17
CA ILE A 136 48.97 -6.13 34.50
C ILE A 136 47.90 -7.13 34.99
N GLY A 137 47.83 -8.29 34.33
CA GLY A 137 46.86 -9.35 34.64
C GLY A 137 45.49 -9.19 33.99
N CYS A 138 45.26 -8.19 33.12
CA CYS A 138 44.01 -8.07 32.39
C CYS A 138 44.08 -8.80 31.03
N PRO A 139 43.29 -9.87 30.79
CA PRO A 139 43.34 -10.61 29.53
C PRO A 139 42.54 -9.94 28.40
N ASN A 140 41.84 -8.85 28.69
CA ASN A 140 40.89 -8.24 27.76
C ASN A 140 41.57 -7.37 26.71
N PHE A 141 40.95 -7.30 25.53
CA PHE A 141 41.36 -6.39 24.46
C PHE A 141 40.97 -4.95 24.74
N LYS A 142 41.76 -4.03 24.18
CA LYS A 142 41.52 -2.58 24.22
C LYS A 142 40.12 -2.23 23.73
N LYS A 143 39.46 -1.33 24.46
CA LYS A 143 38.20 -0.68 24.03
C LYS A 143 38.37 0.83 23.83
N TYR A 144 39.24 1.47 24.60
CA TYR A 144 39.50 2.90 24.54
C TYR A 144 40.92 3.23 25.00
N ASN A 145 41.33 4.48 24.87
CA ASN A 145 42.59 5.00 25.37
C ASN A 145 42.35 5.81 26.65
N HIS A 146 43.32 5.80 27.57
CA HIS A 146 43.35 6.71 28.71
C HIS A 146 43.62 8.14 28.21
N SER A 147 42.88 9.15 28.68
CA SER A 147 42.92 10.50 28.08
C SER A 147 44.28 11.20 28.23
N VAL A 148 45.00 10.94 29.32
CA VAL A 148 46.27 11.63 29.63
C VAL A 148 47.50 10.87 29.12
N MET A 149 47.45 9.54 29.13
CA MET A 149 48.62 8.68 28.86
C MET A 149 48.51 7.92 27.53
N GLU A 150 47.38 8.08 26.83
CA GLU A 150 47.02 7.36 25.61
C GLU A 150 47.14 5.83 25.68
N GLN A 151 47.22 5.26 26.89
CA GLN A 151 47.39 3.83 27.10
C GLN A 151 46.10 3.04 26.80
N PRO A 152 46.20 1.83 26.23
CA PRO A 152 45.05 1.03 25.86
C PRO A 152 44.36 0.41 27.09
N VAL A 153 43.08 0.68 27.27
CA VAL A 153 42.27 0.17 28.40
C VAL A 153 40.98 -0.49 27.94
N CYS A 154 40.53 -1.51 28.69
CA CYS A 154 39.36 -2.30 28.34
C CYS A 154 38.10 -1.96 29.15
N SER A 155 38.24 -1.37 30.35
CA SER A 155 37.14 -1.13 31.29
C SER A 155 37.45 0.00 32.27
N VAL A 156 36.41 0.62 32.86
CA VAL A 156 36.57 1.84 33.67
C VAL A 156 37.33 1.51 34.95
N ALA A 157 37.18 0.28 35.43
CA ALA A 157 37.98 -0.26 36.53
C ALA A 157 39.48 -0.31 36.17
N CYS A 158 39.84 -0.62 34.92
CA CYS A 158 41.23 -0.56 34.47
C CYS A 158 41.70 0.89 34.27
N TYR A 159 40.82 1.76 33.77
CA TYR A 159 41.10 3.20 33.64
C TYR A 159 41.49 3.82 34.99
N LYS A 160 40.74 3.55 36.06
CA LYS A 160 41.01 4.07 37.42
C LYS A 160 42.28 3.51 38.09
N LYS A 161 42.80 2.36 37.62
CA LYS A 161 44.03 1.74 38.15
C LYS A 161 45.29 2.42 37.61
N ILE A 162 45.17 3.12 36.49
CA ILE A 162 46.23 3.98 35.98
C ILE A 162 46.21 5.23 36.87
N LYS A 163 47.04 5.21 37.93
CA LYS A 163 47.28 6.41 38.74
C LYS A 163 48.20 7.33 37.92
N ILE A 164 47.75 8.56 37.75
CA ILE A 164 48.57 9.69 37.28
C ILE A 164 49.37 10.18 38.48
#